data_AF-A0A370GJG2-F1
#
_entry.id   AF-A0A370GJG2-F1
#
_cell.length_a   1.000
_cell.length_b   1.000
_cell.length_c   1.000
_cell.angle_alpha   90.00
_cell.angle_beta   90.00
_cell.angle_gamma   90.00
#
_symmetry.space_group_name_H-M   'P 1'
#
loop_
_entity.id
_entity.type
_entity.pdbx_description
1 polymer ?
#
loop_
_entity_poly.entity_id
_entity_poly.type
_entity_poly.pdbx_seq_one_letter_code
_entity_poly.pdbx_strand_id
1 'polypeptide(L)'
;MPYQEFLENWKIFSDLIDKLPSTQNEQINTLMKRYIEQNILIMNDVFTTSIDNLKRLEKAKTPNDIICTQARFTNELNKKLSLSAQRFLNASLGHIADYNEWLKAHCDLATD
;
A
#
# COMPACT_ATOMS: atom_id res chain seq x y z
N MET A 1 5.61 -5.17 -23.51
CA MET A 1 6.50 -4.06 -23.06
C MET A 1 6.14 -3.69 -21.62
N PRO A 2 7.08 -3.17 -20.80
CA PRO A 2 6.83 -2.85 -19.38
C PRO A 2 5.59 -1.97 -19.12
N TYR A 3 5.28 -1.07 -20.05
CA TYR A 3 4.07 -0.24 -19.98
C TYR A 3 2.76 -1.03 -20.11
N GLN A 4 2.72 -2.06 -20.96
CA GLN A 4 1.52 -2.91 -21.12
C GLN A 4 1.28 -3.77 -19.88
N GLU A 5 2.35 -4.36 -19.36
CA GLU A 5 2.31 -5.14 -18.11
C GLU A 5 1.81 -4.30 -16.95
N PHE A 6 2.25 -3.04 -16.85
CA PHE A 6 1.74 -2.11 -15.86
C PHE A 6 0.23 -1.84 -15.99
N LEU A 7 -0.27 -1.60 -17.19
CA LEU A 7 -1.70 -1.39 -17.43
C LEU A 7 -2.52 -2.63 -17.09
N GLU A 8 -2.02 -3.82 -17.40
CA GLU A 8 -2.65 -5.10 -17.08
C GLU A 8 -2.70 -5.32 -15.57
N ASN A 9 -1.57 -5.13 -14.87
CA ASN A 9 -1.50 -5.23 -13.42
C ASN A 9 -2.44 -4.23 -12.73
N TRP A 10 -2.50 -2.98 -13.24
CA TRP A 10 -3.43 -1.98 -12.73
C TRP A 10 -4.89 -2.42 -12.90
N LYS A 11 -5.25 -2.96 -14.07
CA LYS A 11 -6.60 -3.48 -14.33
C LYS A 11 -6.97 -4.62 -13.38
N ILE A 12 -6.07 -5.57 -13.18
CA ILE A 12 -6.28 -6.69 -12.25
C ILE A 12 -6.48 -6.16 -10.83
N PHE A 13 -5.63 -5.22 -10.40
CA PHE A 13 -5.73 -4.60 -9.08
C PHE A 13 -7.09 -3.91 -8.87
N SER A 14 -7.55 -3.09 -9.82
CA SER A 14 -8.87 -2.45 -9.73
C SER A 14 -10.00 -3.46 -9.71
N ASP A 15 -9.95 -4.49 -10.58
CA ASP A 15 -10.99 -5.51 -10.66
C ASP A 15 -11.11 -6.31 -9.36
N LEU A 16 -10.00 -6.55 -8.65
CA LEU A 16 -10.00 -7.28 -7.38
C LEU A 16 -10.61 -6.44 -6.25
N ILE A 17 -10.34 -5.15 -6.20
CA ILE A 17 -10.95 -4.24 -5.21
C ILE A 17 -12.48 -4.27 -5.32
N ASP A 18 -13.00 -4.21 -6.55
CA ASP A 18 -14.43 -4.17 -6.82
C ASP A 18 -15.14 -5.51 -6.54
N LYS A 19 -14.39 -6.61 -6.55
CA LYS A 19 -14.91 -7.98 -6.34
C LYS A 19 -14.78 -8.49 -4.91
N LEU A 20 -14.32 -7.67 -3.97
CA LEU A 20 -14.13 -8.12 -2.61
C LEU A 20 -15.49 -8.49 -1.96
N PRO A 21 -15.57 -9.64 -1.28
CA PRO A 21 -16.82 -10.14 -0.74
C PRO A 21 -17.27 -9.27 0.43
N SER A 22 -18.56 -8.92 0.49
CA SER A 22 -19.18 -8.40 1.71
C SER A 22 -19.63 -9.56 2.59
N THR A 23 -19.24 -9.56 3.85
CA THR A 23 -19.72 -10.54 4.84
C THR A 23 -20.81 -9.92 5.71
N GLN A 24 -21.55 -10.73 6.48
CA GLN A 24 -22.46 -10.21 7.50
C GLN A 24 -21.71 -9.70 8.75
N ASN A 25 -20.42 -9.98 8.87
CA ASN A 25 -19.61 -9.58 10.01
C ASN A 25 -18.98 -8.19 9.76
N GLU A 26 -19.46 -7.19 10.50
CA GLU A 26 -19.01 -5.81 10.39
C GLU A 26 -17.51 -5.63 10.70
N GLN A 27 -16.97 -6.40 11.65
CA GLN A 27 -15.54 -6.35 11.99
C GLN A 27 -14.68 -6.85 10.82
N ILE A 28 -15.08 -7.95 10.19
CA ILE A 28 -14.39 -8.49 9.00
C ILE A 28 -14.46 -7.51 7.84
N ASN A 29 -15.63 -6.91 7.59
CA ASN A 29 -15.79 -5.88 6.54
C ASN A 29 -14.91 -4.65 6.80
N THR A 30 -14.84 -4.20 8.06
CA THR A 30 -13.98 -3.08 8.47
C THR A 30 -12.50 -3.40 8.25
N LEU A 31 -12.07 -4.61 8.60
CA LEU A 31 -10.70 -5.08 8.39
C LEU A 31 -10.36 -5.13 6.90
N MET A 32 -11.21 -5.74 6.08
CA MET A 32 -11.02 -5.80 4.62
C MET A 32 -10.94 -4.40 4.01
N LYS A 33 -11.82 -3.48 4.40
CA LYS A 33 -11.80 -2.09 3.93
C LYS A 33 -10.45 -1.41 4.25
N ARG A 34 -9.94 -1.58 5.47
CA ARG A 34 -8.63 -1.01 5.86
C ARG A 34 -7.49 -1.60 5.02
N TYR A 35 -7.50 -2.90 4.75
CA TYR A 35 -6.50 -3.52 3.88
C TYR A 35 -6.53 -2.97 2.45
N ILE A 36 -7.73 -2.77 1.88
CA ILE A 36 -7.89 -2.13 0.56
C ILE A 36 -7.30 -0.73 0.58
N GLU A 37 -7.72 0.11 1.54
CA GLU A 37 -7.27 1.50 1.66
C GLU A 37 -5.75 1.59 1.78
N GLN A 38 -5.12 0.69 2.54
CA GLN A 38 -3.66 0.63 2.67
C GLN A 38 -2.96 0.29 1.34
N ASN A 39 -3.46 -0.69 0.59
CA ASN A 39 -2.91 -1.04 -0.72
C ASN A 39 -3.04 0.13 -1.71
N ILE A 40 -4.19 0.80 -1.73
CA ILE A 40 -4.41 2.00 -2.55
C ILE A 40 -3.44 3.11 -2.15
N LEU A 41 -3.24 3.36 -0.85
CA LEU A 41 -2.30 4.39 -0.36
C LEU A 41 -0.87 4.12 -0.80
N ILE A 42 -0.39 2.88 -0.66
CA ILE A 42 0.96 2.47 -1.10
C ILE A 42 1.11 2.72 -2.60
N MET A 43 0.17 2.24 -3.41
CA MET A 43 0.21 2.41 -4.85
C MET A 43 0.21 3.90 -5.23
N ASN A 44 -0.68 4.68 -4.63
CA ASN A 44 -0.77 6.12 -4.88
C ASN A 44 0.54 6.85 -4.51
N ASP A 45 1.22 6.45 -3.44
CA ASP A 45 2.52 7.02 -3.08
C ASP A 45 3.60 6.73 -4.14
N VAL A 46 3.63 5.52 -4.70
CA VAL A 46 4.53 5.17 -5.82
C VAL A 46 4.19 5.99 -7.06
N PHE A 47 2.91 6.05 -7.43
CA PHE A 47 2.41 6.77 -8.60
C PHE A 47 2.74 8.26 -8.54
N THR A 48 2.36 8.93 -7.45
CA THR A 48 2.57 10.39 -7.28
C THR A 48 4.05 10.75 -7.33
N THR A 49 4.89 9.94 -6.67
CA THR A 49 6.35 10.15 -6.67
C THR A 49 6.95 9.93 -8.07
N SER A 50 6.44 8.96 -8.82
CA SER A 50 6.86 8.71 -10.20
C SER A 50 6.44 9.85 -11.13
N ILE A 51 5.22 10.37 -10.98
CA ILE A 51 4.74 11.54 -11.74
C ILE A 51 5.62 12.77 -11.46
N ASP A 52 5.93 13.04 -10.20
CA ASP A 52 6.78 14.17 -9.82
C ASP A 52 8.20 14.03 -10.37
N ASN A 53 8.73 12.80 -10.42
CA ASN A 53 10.00 12.51 -11.05
C ASN A 53 9.97 12.79 -12.56
N LEU A 54 8.94 12.32 -13.27
CA LEU A 54 8.80 12.55 -14.71
C LEU A 54 8.66 14.04 -15.05
N LYS A 55 7.87 14.80 -14.26
CA LYS A 55 7.75 16.26 -14.41
C LYS A 55 9.07 17.01 -14.23
N ARG A 56 9.97 16.48 -13.40
CA ARG A 56 11.31 17.06 -13.19
C ARG A 56 12.25 16.68 -14.33
N LEU A 57 12.20 15.43 -14.76
CA LEU A 57 12.99 14.93 -15.86
C LEU A 57 12.66 15.65 -17.17
N GLU A 58 11.37 15.93 -17.42
CA GLU A 58 10.90 16.75 -18.55
C GLU A 58 11.58 18.14 -18.60
N LYS A 59 11.91 18.70 -17.43
CA LYS A 59 12.53 20.03 -17.29
C LYS A 59 14.05 19.99 -17.21
N ALA A 60 14.66 18.81 -17.16
CA ALA A 60 16.10 18.64 -17.02
C ALA A 60 16.82 19.11 -18.28
N LYS A 61 17.88 19.91 -18.12
CA LYS A 61 18.66 20.45 -19.26
C LYS A 61 20.07 19.90 -19.31
N THR A 62 20.56 19.36 -18.20
CA THR A 62 21.93 18.88 -18.05
C THR A 62 21.98 17.45 -17.52
N PRO A 63 23.07 16.70 -17.76
CA PRO A 63 23.28 15.40 -17.14
C PRO A 63 23.21 15.44 -15.61
N ASN A 64 23.70 16.51 -14.99
CA ASN A 64 23.61 16.70 -13.54
C ASN A 64 22.15 16.79 -13.05
N ASP A 65 21.28 17.49 -13.79
CA ASP A 65 19.84 17.57 -13.45
C ASP A 65 19.20 16.18 -13.45
N ILE A 66 19.56 15.33 -14.42
CA ILE A 66 19.08 13.96 -14.55
C ILE A 66 19.54 13.12 -13.35
N ILE A 67 20.83 13.15 -13.03
CA ILE A 67 21.42 12.40 -11.91
C ILE A 67 20.81 12.84 -10.58
N CYS A 68 20.70 14.15 -10.33
CA CYS A 68 20.08 14.67 -9.11
C CYS A 68 18.60 14.29 -9.02
N THR A 69 17.87 14.31 -10.14
CA THR A 69 16.47 13.89 -10.20
C THR A 69 16.31 12.41 -9.86
N GLN A 70 17.15 11.55 -10.43
CA GLN A 70 17.17 10.12 -10.13
C GLN A 70 17.49 9.83 -8.65
N ALA A 71 18.53 10.45 -8.10
CA ALA A 71 18.92 10.26 -6.70
C ALA A 71 17.79 10.68 -5.74
N ARG A 72 17.15 11.82 -6.03
CA ARG A 72 16.01 12.30 -5.27
C ARG A 72 14.82 11.35 -5.35
N PHE A 73 14.48 10.88 -6.55
CA PHE A 73 13.39 9.94 -6.76
C PHE A 73 13.58 8.66 -5.94
N THR A 74 14.76 8.06 -6.01
CA THR A 74 15.10 6.86 -5.23
C THR A 74 14.92 7.11 -3.72
N ASN A 75 15.40 8.25 -3.22
CA ASN A 75 15.30 8.57 -1.79
C ASN A 75 13.85 8.80 -1.34
N GLU A 76 13.08 9.59 -2.08
CA GLU A 76 11.67 9.89 -1.76
C GLU A 76 10.80 8.64 -1.85
N LEU A 77 11.01 7.80 -2.87
CA LEU A 77 10.29 6.55 -3.02
C LEU A 77 10.60 5.61 -1.86
N ASN A 78 11.88 5.45 -1.51
CA ASN A 78 12.28 4.60 -0.39
C ASN A 78 11.68 5.07 0.95
N LYS A 79 11.69 6.39 1.19
CA LYS A 79 11.10 6.99 2.39
C LYS A 79 9.59 6.71 2.49
N LYS A 80 8.85 6.92 1.40
CA LYS A 80 7.40 6.68 1.37
C LYS A 80 7.04 5.20 1.51
N LEU A 81 7.78 4.32 0.83
CA LEU A 81 7.58 2.87 0.96
C LEU A 81 7.89 2.38 2.38
N SER A 82 8.99 2.84 2.97
CA SER A 82 9.33 2.51 4.36
C SER A 82 8.26 2.97 5.34
N LEU A 83 7.75 4.20 5.19
CA LEU A 83 6.68 4.72 6.02
C LEU A 83 5.38 3.93 5.85
N SER A 84 5.03 3.57 4.61
CA SER A 84 3.83 2.79 4.33
C SER A 84 3.93 1.35 4.85
N ALA A 85 5.09 0.71 4.72
CA ALA A 85 5.36 -0.59 5.32
C ALA A 85 5.26 -0.52 6.86
N GLN A 86 5.81 0.53 7.48
CA GLN A 86 5.69 0.72 8.93
C GLN A 86 4.22 0.91 9.36
N ARG A 87 3.44 1.68 8.61
CA ARG A 87 2.00 1.87 8.88
C ARG A 87 1.23 0.56 8.74
N PHE A 88 1.53 -0.22 7.69
CA PHE A 88 0.94 -1.54 7.48
C PHE A 88 1.26 -2.49 8.65
N LEU A 89 2.52 -2.53 9.09
CA LEU A 89 2.95 -3.32 10.24
C LEU A 89 2.25 -2.89 11.52
N ASN A 90 2.18 -1.58 11.79
CA ASN A 90 1.50 -1.06 12.98
C ASN A 90 0.01 -1.39 12.99
N ALA A 91 -0.66 -1.26 11.85
CA ALA A 91 -2.06 -1.64 11.71
C ALA A 91 -2.23 -3.16 11.91
N SER A 92 -1.38 -3.97 11.27
CA SER A 92 -1.42 -5.43 11.39
C SER A 92 -1.15 -5.90 12.82
N LEU A 93 -0.24 -5.26 13.55
CA LEU A 93 0.03 -5.56 14.97
C LEU A 93 -1.14 -5.19 15.87
N GLY A 94 -1.79 -4.05 15.63
CA GLY A 94 -3.05 -3.70 16.29
C GLY A 94 -4.13 -4.75 16.04
N HIS A 95 -4.25 -5.20 14.78
CA HIS A 95 -5.19 -6.25 14.40
C HIS A 95 -4.87 -7.62 15.01
N ILE A 96 -3.60 -7.97 15.21
CA ILE A 96 -3.21 -9.20 15.92
C ILE A 96 -3.61 -9.11 17.40
N ALA A 97 -3.46 -7.94 18.04
CA ALA A 97 -3.91 -7.75 19.41
C ALA A 97 -5.43 -7.88 19.52
N ASP A 98 -6.18 -7.18 18.66
CA ASP A 98 -7.65 -7.25 18.59
C ASP A 98 -8.13 -8.67 18.28
N TYR A 99 -7.46 -9.39 17.37
CA TYR A 99 -7.77 -10.77 17.02
C TYR A 99 -7.47 -11.73 18.17
N ASN A 100 -6.35 -11.55 18.89
CA ASN A 100 -6.03 -12.34 20.06
C ASN A 100 -7.02 -12.09 21.21
N GLU A 101 -7.50 -10.85 21.37
CA GLU A 101 -8.53 -10.51 22.34
C GLU A 101 -9.88 -11.11 21.96
N TRP A 102 -10.26 -11.04 20.67
CA TRP A 102 -11.43 -11.70 20.13
C TRP A 102 -11.37 -13.22 20.33
N LEU A 103 -10.22 -13.84 20.01
CA LEU A 103 -9.97 -15.26 20.23
C LEU A 103 -10.11 -15.61 21.71
N LYS A 104 -9.51 -14.86 22.64
CA LYS A 104 -9.68 -15.10 24.09
C LYS A 104 -11.14 -15.00 24.55
N ALA A 105 -11.93 -14.12 23.93
CA ALA A 105 -13.31 -13.89 24.32
C ALA A 105 -14.32 -14.86 23.67
N HIS A 106 -13.99 -15.48 22.53
CA HIS A 106 -14.93 -16.26 21.72
C HIS A 106 -14.48 -17.69 21.42
N CYS A 107 -13.17 -17.95 21.52
CA CYS A 107 -12.65 -19.28 21.63
C CYS A 107 -12.27 -19.45 23.09
N ASP A 108 -12.98 -20.31 23.82
CA ASP A 108 -12.49 -20.81 25.10
C ASP A 108 -11.14 -21.49 24.85
N LEU A 109 -10.05 -20.72 24.80
CA LEU A 109 -8.78 -21.15 25.34
C LEU A 109 -8.99 -21.11 26.85
N ALA A 110 -9.82 -22.05 27.31
CA ALA A 110 -9.89 -22.44 28.69
C ALA A 110 -8.46 -22.70 29.12
N THR A 111 -8.02 -21.81 29.99
CA THR A 111 -7.00 -22.06 31.01
C THR A 111 -6.77 -23.56 31.22
N ASP A 112 -5.58 -24.00 30.83
CA ASP A 112 -4.67 -24.75 31.69
C ASP A 112 -3.25 -24.20 31.49
#